data_AF-A0AAX4KZY9-F1
#
_entry.id   AF-A0AAX4KZY9-F1
#
_cell.length_a   1.000
_cell.length_b   1.000
_cell.length_c   1.000
_cell.angle_alpha   90.00
_cell.angle_beta   90.00
_cell.angle_gamma   90.00
#
_symmetry.space_group_name_H-M   'P 1'
#
loop_
_entity.id
_entity.type
_entity.pdbx_description
1 polymer ?
#
loop_
_entity_poly.entity_id
_entity_poly.type
_entity_poly.pdbx_seq_one_letter_code
_entity_poly.pdbx_strand_id
1 'polypeptide(L)'
;MANAKVIIAGAGYAGLNTYYELDNKISRILIADKAQFMFYTAYLQRLIFNRNIRYIANIRLDVIDKIKEIDFERKVIKTKGGAEIQGDKLVLALGCKREKQLDFISRILTKDKISLGVENYLDEYLGIQLAFYLKKLNKDVSYNGLLLKWLGNNISNAILALLEKYKIKVSEKSEDVLPTCEPNDVVGEFLQVNDKLEYKDGIYVIGDMVKNYPKLGELAMREGIYVGKLLSKKVNESFKPIYINIIDTGNGEAIHIRSNLPWSGNLVSVKVSKIRSIMKRFIERYYIIRKGKMGILYYL
;
A
#
# COMPACT_ATOMS: atom_id res chain seq x y z
N MET A 1 -19.14 31.48 -2.68
CA MET A 1 -17.71 31.10 -2.73
C MET A 1 -17.58 30.05 -3.81
N ALA A 2 -16.67 30.22 -4.78
CA ALA A 2 -16.43 29.19 -5.78
C ALA A 2 -15.99 27.89 -5.09
N ASN A 3 -16.68 26.79 -5.38
CA ASN A 3 -16.33 25.48 -4.84
C ASN A 3 -15.02 25.04 -5.49
N ALA A 4 -13.93 24.97 -4.71
CA ALA A 4 -12.63 24.53 -5.20
C ALA A 4 -12.76 23.18 -5.93
N LYS A 5 -12.08 23.04 -7.06
CA LYS A 5 -12.05 21.85 -7.90
C LYS A 5 -10.80 21.03 -7.59
N VAL A 6 -11.00 19.83 -7.06
CA VAL A 6 -9.93 18.87 -6.75
C VAL A 6 -9.93 17.75 -7.77
N ILE A 7 -8.79 17.50 -8.42
CA ILE A 7 -8.62 16.33 -9.28
C ILE A 7 -7.80 15.28 -8.55
N ILE A 8 -8.27 14.03 -8.57
CA ILE A 8 -7.62 12.88 -7.96
C ILE A 8 -7.20 11.93 -9.07
N ALA A 9 -5.89 11.75 -9.21
CA ALA A 9 -5.25 10.90 -10.21
C ALA A 9 -4.95 9.52 -9.63
N GLY A 10 -5.77 8.53 -9.95
CA GLY A 10 -5.62 7.14 -9.51
C GLY A 10 -6.67 6.73 -8.48
N ALA A 11 -7.32 5.59 -8.72
CA ALA A 11 -8.40 5.05 -7.88
C ALA A 11 -7.96 3.82 -7.08
N GLY A 12 -6.72 3.83 -6.60
CA GLY A 12 -6.18 2.83 -5.68
C GLY A 12 -6.57 3.11 -4.22
N TYR A 13 -5.77 2.56 -3.30
CA TYR A 13 -5.94 2.72 -1.85
C TYR A 13 -6.07 4.19 -1.41
N ALA A 14 -5.15 5.02 -1.83
CA ALA A 14 -5.07 6.41 -1.39
C ALA A 14 -6.14 7.28 -2.05
N GLY A 15 -6.20 7.28 -3.38
CA GLY A 15 -7.11 8.16 -4.13
C GLY A 15 -8.59 7.92 -3.84
N LEU A 16 -9.03 6.67 -3.67
CA LEU A 16 -10.40 6.38 -3.26
C LEU A 16 -10.73 6.94 -1.87
N ASN A 17 -9.81 6.83 -0.92
CA ASN A 17 -10.04 7.35 0.42
C ASN A 17 -10.01 8.88 0.46
N THR A 18 -9.18 9.53 -0.37
CA THR A 18 -9.31 10.99 -0.60
C THR A 18 -10.69 11.34 -1.15
N TYR A 19 -11.11 10.66 -2.21
CA TYR A 19 -12.39 10.90 -2.86
C TYR A 19 -13.56 10.77 -1.89
N TYR A 20 -13.56 9.72 -1.05
CA TYR A 20 -14.61 9.46 -0.08
C TYR A 20 -14.66 10.44 1.12
N GLU A 21 -13.55 11.10 1.45
CA GLU A 21 -13.47 12.00 2.61
C GLU A 21 -13.64 13.48 2.25
N LEU A 22 -13.47 13.85 0.98
CA LEU A 22 -13.76 15.18 0.48
C LEU A 22 -15.21 15.59 0.79
N ASP A 23 -15.38 16.84 1.24
CA ASP A 23 -16.68 17.43 1.49
C ASP A 23 -17.53 17.47 0.21
N ASN A 24 -18.83 17.25 0.33
CA ASN A 24 -19.74 17.25 -0.81
C ASN A 24 -19.88 18.62 -1.49
N LYS A 25 -19.47 19.70 -0.81
CA LYS A 25 -19.41 21.04 -1.39
C LYS A 25 -18.19 21.23 -2.29
N ILE A 26 -17.17 20.37 -2.22
CA ILE A 26 -15.97 20.46 -3.07
C ILE A 26 -16.25 19.76 -4.39
N SER A 27 -15.97 20.43 -5.51
CA SER A 27 -16.02 19.80 -6.82
C SER A 27 -14.86 18.81 -6.92
N ARG A 28 -15.14 17.52 -7.12
CA ARG A 28 -14.12 16.46 -7.14
C ARG A 28 -14.22 15.63 -8.41
N ILE A 29 -13.09 15.31 -9.01
CA ILE A 29 -12.99 14.42 -10.18
C ILE A 29 -11.99 13.32 -9.85
N LEU A 30 -12.44 12.07 -9.85
CA LEU A 30 -11.60 10.88 -9.74
C LEU A 30 -11.37 10.27 -11.13
N ILE A 31 -10.09 10.17 -11.50
CA ILE A 31 -9.63 9.66 -12.79
C ILE A 31 -8.86 8.37 -12.57
N ALA A 32 -9.19 7.31 -13.31
CA ALA A 32 -8.37 6.10 -13.39
C ALA A 32 -8.59 5.36 -14.71
N ASP A 33 -7.66 4.49 -15.07
CA ASP A 33 -7.71 3.70 -16.29
C ASP A 33 -8.81 2.63 -16.27
N LYS A 34 -9.22 2.18 -15.07
CA LYS A 34 -10.24 1.14 -14.87
C LYS A 34 -11.14 1.47 -13.69
N ALA A 35 -12.44 1.22 -13.86
CA ALA A 35 -13.45 1.33 -12.80
C ALA A 35 -13.41 0.16 -11.79
N GLN A 36 -12.22 -0.21 -11.33
CA GLN A 36 -11.98 -1.34 -10.45
C GLN A 36 -10.99 -0.99 -9.33
N PHE A 37 -11.34 -1.37 -8.10
CA PHE A 37 -10.42 -1.39 -6.97
C PHE A 37 -9.86 -2.80 -6.79
N MET A 38 -8.53 -2.93 -6.71
CA MET A 38 -7.84 -4.18 -6.44
C MET A 38 -7.27 -4.21 -5.02
N PHE A 39 -7.65 -5.23 -4.24
CA PHE A 39 -7.04 -5.48 -2.92
C PHE A 39 -5.84 -6.43 -3.05
N TYR A 40 -4.64 -5.86 -3.15
CA TYR A 40 -3.39 -6.59 -3.41
C TYR A 40 -3.09 -7.72 -2.41
N THR A 41 -3.47 -7.58 -1.14
CA THR A 41 -3.31 -8.69 -0.18
C THR A 41 -4.14 -9.90 -0.58
N ALA A 42 -5.41 -9.71 -0.95
CA ALA A 42 -6.26 -10.80 -1.43
C ALA A 42 -5.78 -11.34 -2.78
N TYR A 43 -5.27 -10.47 -3.65
CA TYR A 43 -4.67 -10.86 -4.93
C TYR A 43 -3.45 -11.77 -4.75
N LEU A 44 -2.53 -11.42 -3.84
CA LEU A 44 -1.36 -12.23 -3.52
C LEU A 44 -1.75 -13.64 -3.07
N GLN A 45 -2.81 -13.76 -2.28
CA GLN A 45 -3.30 -15.07 -1.83
C GLN A 45 -3.92 -15.90 -2.94
N ARG A 46 -4.68 -15.24 -3.84
CA ARG A 46 -5.18 -15.90 -5.05
C ARG A 46 -4.01 -16.41 -5.90
N LEU A 47 -2.98 -15.59 -6.09
CA LEU A 47 -1.80 -15.93 -6.88
C LEU A 47 -1.06 -17.15 -6.30
N ILE A 48 -0.83 -17.18 -4.99
CA ILE A 48 0.00 -18.21 -4.35
C ILE A 48 -0.78 -19.50 -4.07
N PHE A 49 -2.01 -19.40 -3.58
CA PHE A 49 -2.78 -20.59 -3.17
C PHE A 49 -3.78 -21.06 -4.21
N ASN A 50 -3.85 -20.39 -5.38
CA ASN A 50 -4.84 -20.65 -6.44
C ASN A 50 -6.28 -20.75 -5.91
N ARG A 51 -6.61 -19.93 -4.91
CA ARG A 51 -7.95 -19.94 -4.27
C ARG A 51 -8.88 -19.00 -5.00
N ASN A 52 -10.15 -19.37 -5.07
CA ASN A 52 -11.22 -18.46 -5.53
C ASN A 52 -11.52 -17.39 -4.46
N ILE A 53 -10.62 -16.41 -4.33
CA ILE A 53 -10.74 -15.27 -3.43
C ILE A 53 -11.15 -14.06 -4.25
N ARG A 54 -12.18 -13.34 -3.80
CA ARG A 54 -12.54 -12.04 -4.39
C ARG A 54 -11.52 -10.99 -3.96
N TYR A 55 -10.86 -10.37 -4.94
CA TYR A 55 -9.82 -9.35 -4.74
C TYR A 55 -10.10 -8.07 -5.55
N ILE A 56 -11.20 -8.03 -6.31
CA ILE A 56 -11.63 -6.87 -7.09
C ILE A 56 -13.02 -6.42 -6.64
N ALA A 57 -13.22 -5.10 -6.59
CA ALA A 57 -14.52 -4.46 -6.42
C ALA A 57 -14.75 -3.40 -7.52
N ASN A 58 -15.95 -3.36 -8.10
CA ASN A 58 -16.32 -2.32 -9.05
C ASN A 58 -16.58 -1.01 -8.32
N ILE A 59 -15.96 0.06 -8.82
CA ILE A 59 -16.05 1.43 -8.28
C ILE A 59 -16.70 2.36 -9.30
N ARG A 60 -17.15 3.52 -8.84
CA ARG A 60 -17.58 4.61 -9.73
C ARG A 60 -16.42 5.57 -9.92
N LEU A 61 -16.23 6.02 -11.14
CA LEU A 61 -15.24 7.01 -11.54
C LEU A 61 -15.95 8.14 -12.26
N ASP A 62 -15.39 9.34 -12.16
CA ASP A 62 -15.87 10.49 -12.92
C ASP A 62 -15.28 10.44 -14.34
N VAL A 63 -14.04 9.94 -14.49
CA VAL A 63 -13.38 9.73 -15.79
C VAL A 63 -12.69 8.36 -15.80
N ILE A 64 -13.01 7.56 -16.81
CA ILE A 64 -12.37 6.27 -17.09
C ILE A 64 -11.43 6.44 -18.27
N ASP A 65 -10.18 6.81 -18.01
CA ASP A 65 -9.15 6.97 -19.03
C ASP A 65 -7.75 6.87 -18.40
N LYS A 66 -6.76 6.46 -19.20
CA LYS A 66 -5.37 6.40 -18.77
C LYS A 66 -4.77 7.80 -18.80
N ILE A 67 -4.18 8.22 -17.68
CA ILE A 67 -3.42 9.46 -17.61
C ILE A 67 -2.15 9.32 -18.43
N LYS A 68 -1.85 10.34 -19.24
CA LYS A 68 -0.68 10.40 -20.13
C LYS A 68 0.35 11.40 -19.61
N GLU A 69 -0.10 12.55 -19.14
CA GLU A 69 0.75 13.69 -18.77
C GLU A 69 0.09 14.49 -17.64
N ILE A 70 0.91 15.09 -16.79
CA ILE A 70 0.46 16.01 -15.73
C ILE A 70 1.29 17.28 -15.81
N ASP A 71 0.62 18.41 -16.01
CA ASP A 71 1.22 19.74 -15.90
C ASP A 71 1.03 20.22 -14.46
N PHE A 72 2.11 20.21 -13.68
CA PHE A 72 2.08 20.61 -12.27
C PHE A 72 1.87 22.12 -12.11
N GLU A 73 2.38 22.96 -13.02
CA GLU A 73 2.28 24.41 -12.90
C GLU A 73 0.84 24.88 -13.14
N ARG A 74 0.19 24.32 -14.16
CA ARG A 74 -1.21 24.64 -14.50
C ARG A 74 -2.23 23.78 -13.77
N LYS A 75 -1.79 22.75 -13.06
CA LYS A 75 -2.63 21.75 -12.38
C LYS A 75 -3.60 21.06 -13.36
N VAL A 76 -3.06 20.61 -14.50
CA VAL A 76 -3.80 19.97 -15.59
C VAL A 76 -3.40 18.51 -15.75
N ILE A 77 -4.39 17.64 -15.95
CA ILE A 77 -4.18 16.24 -16.33
C ILE A 77 -4.61 16.06 -17.79
N LYS A 78 -3.73 15.48 -18.60
CA LYS A 78 -4.04 15.06 -19.97
C LYS A 78 -4.20 13.55 -20.02
N THR A 79 -5.30 13.09 -20.60
CA THR A 79 -5.59 11.66 -20.73
C THR A 79 -5.22 11.14 -22.12
N LYS A 80 -5.11 9.81 -22.27
CA LYS A 80 -4.84 9.19 -23.57
C LYS A 80 -5.95 9.42 -24.59
N GLY A 81 -7.20 9.52 -24.16
CA GLY A 81 -8.34 9.87 -25.01
C GLY A 81 -8.38 11.34 -25.45
N GLY A 82 -7.41 12.17 -25.04
CA GLY A 82 -7.29 13.57 -25.47
C GLY A 82 -8.03 14.58 -24.58
N ALA A 83 -8.60 14.16 -23.46
CA ALA A 83 -9.22 15.08 -22.52
C ALA A 83 -8.16 15.85 -21.72
N GLU A 84 -8.37 17.15 -21.55
CA GLU A 84 -7.60 17.99 -20.64
C GLU A 84 -8.48 18.44 -19.47
N ILE A 85 -8.04 18.15 -18.25
CA ILE A 85 -8.82 18.40 -17.05
C ILE A 85 -8.00 19.26 -16.11
N GLN A 86 -8.41 20.51 -15.94
CA GLN A 86 -7.78 21.48 -15.03
C GLN A 86 -8.51 21.53 -13.67
N GLY A 87 -7.76 21.67 -12.58
CA GLY A 87 -8.29 21.83 -11.23
C GLY A 87 -7.51 22.87 -10.42
N ASP A 88 -8.08 23.28 -9.28
CA ASP A 88 -7.43 24.20 -8.35
C ASP A 88 -6.40 23.47 -7.47
N LYS A 89 -6.64 22.18 -7.22
CA LYS A 89 -5.78 21.29 -6.45
C LYS A 89 -5.67 19.93 -7.15
N LEU A 90 -4.49 19.31 -7.09
CA LEU A 90 -4.21 17.96 -7.60
C LEU A 90 -3.85 17.01 -6.47
N VAL A 91 -4.35 15.78 -6.54
CA VAL A 91 -3.96 14.67 -5.67
C VAL A 91 -3.43 13.52 -6.52
N LEU A 92 -2.14 13.24 -6.40
CA LEU A 92 -1.44 12.19 -7.14
C LEU A 92 -1.45 10.90 -6.32
N ALA A 93 -2.17 9.89 -6.82
CA ALA A 93 -2.39 8.59 -6.18
C ALA A 93 -2.29 7.43 -7.19
N LEU A 94 -1.39 7.55 -8.16
CA LEU A 94 -1.18 6.60 -9.27
C LEU A 94 -0.50 5.29 -8.85
N GLY A 95 -0.01 5.21 -7.62
CA GLY A 95 0.70 4.05 -7.09
C GLY A 95 2.09 3.87 -7.70
N CYS A 96 2.60 2.63 -7.64
CA CYS A 96 3.85 2.22 -8.26
C CYS A 96 3.63 0.99 -9.16
N LYS A 97 4.56 0.78 -10.09
CA LYS A 97 4.61 -0.36 -11.01
C LYS A 97 5.12 -1.60 -10.29
N ARG A 98 4.36 -2.69 -10.36
CA ARG A 98 4.60 -3.94 -9.61
C ARG A 98 4.84 -5.14 -10.53
N GLU A 99 4.97 -4.94 -11.82
CA GLU A 99 5.17 -5.97 -12.84
C GLU A 99 6.37 -6.86 -12.48
N LYS A 100 7.54 -6.26 -12.21
CA LYS A 100 8.74 -7.00 -11.78
C LYS A 100 8.53 -7.81 -10.50
N GLN A 101 7.74 -7.29 -9.55
CA GLN A 101 7.40 -8.02 -8.32
C GLN A 101 6.48 -9.21 -8.60
N LEU A 102 5.50 -9.04 -9.48
CA LEU A 102 4.58 -10.11 -9.87
C LEU A 102 5.28 -11.19 -10.69
N ASP A 103 6.19 -10.81 -11.59
CA ASP A 103 7.03 -11.74 -12.36
C ASP A 103 7.96 -12.51 -11.44
N PHE A 104 8.58 -11.83 -10.47
CA PHE A 104 9.38 -12.46 -9.43
C PHE A 104 8.57 -13.50 -8.65
N ILE A 105 7.37 -13.13 -8.17
CA ILE A 105 6.51 -14.04 -7.39
C ILE A 105 6.12 -15.26 -8.23
N SER A 106 5.76 -15.05 -9.50
CA SER A 106 5.40 -16.14 -10.40
C SER A 106 6.57 -17.12 -10.61
N ARG A 107 7.79 -16.59 -10.77
CA ARG A 107 9.02 -17.39 -10.92
C ARG A 107 9.38 -18.17 -9.65
N ILE A 108 9.31 -17.57 -8.46
CA ILE A 108 9.66 -18.29 -7.22
C ILE A 108 8.67 -19.40 -6.87
N LEU A 109 7.41 -19.30 -7.34
CA LEU A 109 6.41 -20.34 -7.11
C LEU A 109 6.75 -21.67 -7.80
N THR A 110 7.56 -21.64 -8.87
CA THR A 110 8.00 -22.85 -9.58
C THR A 110 9.21 -23.53 -8.95
N LYS A 111 9.84 -22.93 -7.92
CA LYS A 111 11.02 -23.47 -7.24
C LYS A 111 10.63 -24.28 -6.01
N ASP A 112 11.39 -25.31 -5.68
CA ASP A 112 11.22 -26.07 -4.43
C ASP A 112 12.11 -25.57 -3.29
N LYS A 113 13.29 -25.05 -3.62
CA LYS A 113 14.22 -24.40 -2.70
C LYS A 113 14.28 -22.91 -3.02
N ILE A 114 14.04 -22.07 -2.03
CA ILE A 114 14.00 -20.61 -2.17
C ILE A 114 14.88 -19.99 -1.09
N SER A 115 15.76 -19.08 -1.50
CA SER A 115 16.55 -18.24 -0.60
C SER A 115 16.15 -16.79 -0.78
N LEU A 116 15.13 -16.38 -0.02
CA LEU A 116 14.41 -15.14 -0.23
C LEU A 116 15.08 -13.95 0.45
N GLY A 117 15.16 -12.83 -0.26
CA GLY A 117 15.51 -11.52 0.29
C GLY A 117 14.68 -10.42 -0.37
N VAL A 118 14.94 -9.16 -0.01
CA VAL A 118 14.32 -7.99 -0.63
C VAL A 118 15.39 -6.98 -1.02
N GLU A 119 15.19 -6.30 -2.15
CA GLU A 119 16.09 -5.23 -2.59
C GLU A 119 15.98 -3.98 -1.70
N ASN A 120 14.76 -3.64 -1.29
CA ASN A 120 14.47 -2.52 -0.40
C ASN A 120 13.97 -3.00 0.96
N TYR A 121 14.63 -2.58 2.04
CA TYR A 121 14.29 -2.97 3.40
C TYR A 121 12.87 -2.54 3.84
N LEU A 122 12.30 -1.51 3.19
CA LEU A 122 10.91 -1.08 3.45
C LEU A 122 9.88 -2.12 2.96
N ASP A 123 10.27 -3.00 2.03
CA ASP A 123 9.44 -4.07 1.48
C ASP A 123 9.66 -5.43 2.18
N GLU A 124 10.47 -5.49 3.24
CA GLU A 124 10.71 -6.74 4.02
C GLU A 124 9.41 -7.41 4.46
N TYR A 125 8.37 -6.63 4.74
CA TYR A 125 7.07 -7.19 5.13
C TYR A 125 6.46 -8.10 4.07
N LEU A 126 6.68 -7.80 2.79
CA LEU A 126 6.21 -8.59 1.66
C LEU A 126 7.09 -9.82 1.49
N GLY A 127 8.42 -9.66 1.62
CA GLY A 127 9.36 -10.78 1.64
C GLY A 127 9.05 -11.80 2.73
N ILE A 128 8.85 -11.35 3.97
CA ILE A 128 8.47 -12.22 5.10
C ILE A 128 7.11 -12.88 4.86
N GLN A 129 6.12 -12.13 4.35
CA GLN A 129 4.80 -12.66 3.99
C GLN A 129 4.90 -13.78 2.93
N LEU A 130 5.75 -13.59 1.91
CA LEU A 130 6.03 -14.60 0.89
C LEU A 130 6.72 -15.82 1.50
N ALA A 131 7.71 -15.64 2.37
CA ALA A 131 8.42 -16.74 3.01
C ALA A 131 7.46 -17.67 3.76
N PHE A 132 6.55 -17.11 4.56
CA PHE A 132 5.53 -17.90 5.25
C PHE A 132 4.59 -18.64 4.29
N TYR A 133 4.13 -17.97 3.24
CA TYR A 133 3.21 -18.58 2.28
C TYR A 133 3.88 -19.68 1.44
N LEU A 134 5.13 -19.50 1.01
CA LEU A 134 5.91 -20.53 0.34
C LEU A 134 6.16 -21.72 1.27
N LYS A 135 6.47 -21.46 2.54
CA LYS A 135 6.66 -22.52 3.53
C LYS A 135 5.39 -23.35 3.73
N LYS A 136 4.23 -22.69 3.75
CA LYS A 136 2.92 -23.36 3.79
C LYS A 136 2.65 -24.24 2.56
N LEU A 137 3.25 -23.93 1.42
CA LEU A 137 3.24 -24.80 0.24
C LEU A 137 4.29 -25.93 0.30
N ASN A 138 4.83 -26.22 1.49
CA ASN A 138 5.85 -27.25 1.74
C ASN A 138 7.19 -27.04 1.00
N LYS A 139 7.50 -25.81 0.60
CA LYS A 139 8.79 -25.47 -0.02
C LYS A 139 9.89 -25.36 1.05
N ASP A 140 11.14 -25.60 0.66
CA ASP A 140 12.31 -25.31 1.49
C ASP A 140 12.66 -23.83 1.36
N VAL A 141 12.54 -23.09 2.46
CA VAL A 141 12.61 -21.62 2.44
C VAL A 141 13.63 -21.16 3.48
N SER A 142 14.59 -20.35 3.02
CA SER A 142 15.37 -19.47 3.86
C SER A 142 15.04 -18.00 3.58
N TYR A 143 15.24 -17.15 4.58
CA TYR A 143 15.03 -15.72 4.48
C TYR A 143 16.29 -14.96 4.94
N ASN A 144 16.69 -13.98 4.15
CA ASN A 144 17.76 -13.04 4.46
C ASN A 144 17.18 -11.62 4.61
N GLY A 145 17.48 -10.97 5.73
CA GLY A 145 17.05 -9.60 6.00
C GLY A 145 17.17 -9.23 7.48
N LEU A 146 16.81 -7.99 7.79
CA LEU A 146 16.83 -7.44 9.14
C LEU A 146 15.52 -7.69 9.90
N LEU A 147 14.54 -8.34 9.29
CA LEU A 147 13.27 -8.73 9.92
C LEU A 147 12.50 -7.52 10.45
N LEU A 148 12.41 -6.45 9.66
CA LEU A 148 11.73 -5.21 10.06
C LEU A 148 12.32 -4.56 11.33
N LYS A 149 13.61 -4.76 11.62
CA LYS A 149 14.30 -4.15 12.78
C LYS A 149 14.17 -2.63 12.82
N TRP A 150 14.06 -1.97 11.67
CA TRP A 150 13.82 -0.52 11.56
C TRP A 150 12.48 -0.06 12.17
N LEU A 151 11.55 -0.98 12.43
CA LEU A 151 10.31 -0.71 13.18
C LEU A 151 10.46 -0.93 14.70
N GLY A 152 11.57 -1.52 15.15
CA GLY A 152 11.90 -1.81 16.55
C GLY A 152 12.37 -3.25 16.78
N ASN A 153 13.31 -3.45 17.71
CA ASN A 153 13.89 -4.77 18.03
C ASN A 153 12.83 -5.79 18.50
N ASN A 154 11.80 -5.34 19.20
CA ASN A 154 10.71 -6.24 19.65
C ASN A 154 9.97 -6.87 18.47
N ILE A 155 9.86 -6.14 17.35
CA ILE A 155 9.21 -6.65 16.13
C ILE A 155 10.12 -7.68 15.44
N SER A 156 11.41 -7.38 15.28
CA SER A 156 12.35 -8.33 14.66
C SER A 156 12.45 -9.63 15.44
N ASN A 157 12.49 -9.56 16.77
CA ASN A 157 12.54 -10.75 17.63
C ASN A 157 11.27 -11.60 17.51
N ALA A 158 10.10 -10.96 17.44
CA ALA A 158 8.83 -11.69 17.27
C ALA A 158 8.72 -12.35 15.88
N ILE A 159 9.26 -11.73 14.84
CA ILE A 159 9.32 -12.31 13.49
C ILE A 159 10.29 -13.48 13.47
N LEU A 160 11.47 -13.33 14.05
CA LEU A 160 12.48 -14.39 14.14
C LEU A 160 11.89 -15.64 14.82
N ALA A 161 11.27 -15.48 15.98
CA ALA A 161 10.62 -16.58 16.70
C ALA A 161 9.54 -17.28 15.85
N LEU A 162 8.80 -16.53 15.03
CA LEU A 162 7.83 -17.13 14.09
C LEU A 162 8.52 -17.87 12.94
N LEU A 163 9.57 -17.32 12.33
CA LEU A 163 10.32 -18.01 11.28
C LEU A 163 10.88 -19.34 11.79
N GLU A 164 11.48 -19.35 12.98
CA GLU A 164 11.98 -20.55 13.65
C GLU A 164 10.87 -21.58 13.92
N LYS A 165 9.75 -21.12 14.50
CA LYS A 165 8.57 -21.96 14.76
C LYS A 165 8.05 -22.65 13.49
N TYR A 166 8.06 -21.95 12.35
CA TYR A 166 7.63 -22.49 11.07
C TYR A 166 8.76 -23.10 10.23
N LYS A 167 9.95 -23.31 10.81
CA LYS A 167 11.11 -23.94 10.15
C LYS A 167 11.52 -23.21 8.86
N ILE A 168 11.50 -21.88 8.88
CA ILE A 168 12.09 -21.01 7.85
C ILE A 168 13.46 -20.58 8.37
N LYS A 169 14.52 -20.94 7.65
CA LYS A 169 15.89 -20.68 8.09
C LYS A 169 16.24 -19.20 7.87
N VAL A 170 16.96 -18.59 8.79
CA VAL A 170 17.62 -17.30 8.52
C VAL A 170 18.93 -17.58 7.80
N SER A 171 19.16 -16.91 6.67
CA SER A 171 20.39 -17.06 5.88
C SER A 171 21.17 -15.75 5.80
N GLU A 172 22.49 -15.84 5.60
CA GLU A 172 23.37 -14.68 5.42
C GLU A 172 23.32 -14.09 4.00
N LYS A 173 22.84 -14.88 3.03
CA LYS A 173 22.67 -14.48 1.64
C LYS A 173 21.32 -14.90 1.10
N SER A 174 20.82 -14.15 0.12
CA SER A 174 19.65 -14.48 -0.70
C SER A 174 20.06 -14.68 -2.15
N GLU A 175 19.43 -15.64 -2.81
CA GLU A 175 19.55 -15.86 -4.27
C GLU A 175 18.32 -15.33 -5.00
N ASP A 176 17.16 -15.35 -4.31
CA ASP A 176 15.88 -14.86 -4.77
C ASP A 176 15.58 -13.50 -4.13
N VAL A 177 16.00 -12.42 -4.78
CA VAL A 177 15.78 -11.06 -4.29
C VAL A 177 14.51 -10.47 -4.89
N LEU A 178 13.52 -10.17 -4.05
CA LEU A 178 12.30 -9.47 -4.45
C LEU A 178 12.66 -8.04 -4.88
N PRO A 179 12.37 -7.64 -6.14
CA PRO A 179 12.67 -6.30 -6.60
C PRO A 179 11.77 -5.25 -5.94
N THR A 180 12.26 -4.02 -5.87
CA THR A 180 11.49 -2.86 -5.47
C THR A 180 10.43 -2.53 -6.53
N CYS A 181 9.30 -1.96 -6.13
CA CYS A 181 8.36 -1.44 -7.11
C CYS A 181 8.93 -0.18 -7.80
N GLU A 182 8.60 0.02 -9.07
CA GLU A 182 9.12 1.13 -9.86
C GLU A 182 8.16 2.33 -9.84
N PRO A 183 8.64 3.57 -9.98
CA PRO A 183 7.78 4.73 -10.15
C PRO A 183 6.76 4.56 -11.29
N ASN A 184 5.63 5.28 -11.19
CA ASN A 184 4.65 5.33 -12.27
C ASN A 184 5.22 6.08 -13.49
N ASP A 185 4.99 5.56 -14.70
CA ASP A 185 5.55 6.12 -15.95
C ASP A 185 5.18 7.58 -16.22
N VAL A 186 4.04 8.07 -15.71
CA VAL A 186 3.58 9.44 -15.92
C VAL A 186 4.45 10.45 -15.17
N VAL A 187 4.91 10.08 -13.98
CA VAL A 187 5.72 10.97 -13.11
C VAL A 187 7.21 10.62 -13.19
N GLY A 188 7.56 9.36 -13.43
CA GLY A 188 8.93 8.88 -13.60
C GLY A 188 9.73 8.72 -12.32
N GLU A 189 9.25 9.26 -11.18
CA GLU A 189 9.95 9.19 -9.90
C GLU A 189 9.01 9.09 -8.68
N PHE A 190 9.57 8.74 -7.53
CA PHE A 190 8.89 8.89 -6.24
C PHE A 190 9.14 10.30 -5.71
N LEU A 191 8.07 10.98 -5.27
CA LEU A 191 8.12 12.39 -4.92
C LEU A 191 8.33 12.59 -3.41
N GLN A 192 9.18 13.55 -3.07
CA GLN A 192 9.36 14.01 -1.70
C GLN A 192 8.22 14.97 -1.34
N VAL A 193 7.64 14.81 -0.15
CA VAL A 193 6.54 15.67 0.34
C VAL A 193 6.89 16.31 1.67
N ASN A 194 6.18 17.39 1.99
CA ASN A 194 6.18 17.98 3.33
C ASN A 194 5.31 17.18 4.32
N ASP A 195 5.19 17.69 5.54
CA ASP A 195 4.42 17.09 6.63
C ASP A 195 2.89 17.09 6.41
N LYS A 196 2.41 17.79 5.38
CA LYS A 196 1.00 17.78 4.91
C LYS A 196 0.81 16.97 3.63
N LEU A 197 1.81 16.15 3.25
CA LEU A 197 1.80 15.33 2.02
C LEU A 197 1.73 16.16 0.74
N GLU A 198 2.19 17.41 0.79
CA GLU A 198 2.22 18.33 -0.35
C GLU A 198 3.62 18.34 -0.98
N TYR A 199 3.68 18.23 -2.30
CA TYR A 199 4.90 18.27 -3.11
C TYR A 199 5.19 19.68 -3.62
N LYS A 200 4.14 20.40 -4.04
CA LYS A 200 4.13 21.79 -4.48
C LYS A 200 2.79 22.41 -4.07
N ASP A 201 2.68 23.75 -4.08
CA ASP A 201 1.42 24.41 -3.70
C ASP A 201 0.22 23.83 -4.46
N GLY A 202 -0.68 23.24 -3.68
CA GLY A 202 -1.89 22.61 -4.16
C GLY A 202 -1.73 21.29 -4.90
N ILE A 203 -0.58 20.64 -4.77
CA ILE A 203 -0.30 19.32 -5.35
C ILE A 203 0.11 18.37 -4.24
N TYR A 204 -0.78 17.42 -3.94
CA TYR A 204 -0.58 16.43 -2.89
C TYR A 204 -0.15 15.10 -3.51
N VAL A 205 0.77 14.39 -2.86
CA VAL A 205 1.24 13.08 -3.30
C VAL A 205 1.02 12.08 -2.18
N ILE A 206 0.34 10.97 -2.49
CA ILE A 206 -0.08 9.98 -1.51
C ILE A 206 0.07 8.55 -2.05
N GLY A 207 0.04 7.60 -1.12
CA GLY A 207 0.22 6.18 -1.38
C GLY A 207 1.64 5.85 -1.82
N ASP A 208 1.73 4.84 -2.69
CA ASP A 208 3.03 4.29 -3.10
C ASP A 208 3.92 5.28 -3.90
N MET A 209 3.42 6.49 -4.22
CA MET A 209 4.18 7.54 -4.89
C MET A 209 5.12 8.31 -3.96
N VAL A 210 4.92 8.25 -2.64
CA VAL A 210 5.71 9.03 -1.67
C VAL A 210 7.10 8.42 -1.48
N LYS A 211 8.15 9.23 -1.64
CA LYS A 211 9.54 8.80 -1.47
C LYS A 211 9.83 8.40 -0.02
N ASN A 212 10.66 7.36 0.16
CA ASN A 212 11.09 6.85 1.47
C ASN A 212 9.98 6.39 2.43
N TYR A 213 8.75 6.20 1.94
CA TYR A 213 7.65 5.63 2.71
C TYR A 213 7.50 4.14 2.38
N PRO A 214 7.16 3.29 3.38
CA PRO A 214 6.83 1.90 3.11
C PRO A 214 5.52 1.83 2.30
N LYS A 215 5.51 0.96 1.29
CA LYS A 215 4.43 0.87 0.29
C LYS A 215 3.26 0.03 0.80
N LEU A 216 2.62 0.50 1.87
CA LEU A 216 1.54 -0.21 2.59
C LEU A 216 0.16 0.30 2.17
N GLY A 217 -0.75 -0.63 1.91
CA GLY A 217 -2.15 -0.28 1.62
C GLY A 217 -2.83 0.48 2.77
N GLU A 218 -2.55 0.12 4.03
CA GLU A 218 -3.14 0.81 5.20
C GLU A 218 -2.65 2.26 5.33
N LEU A 219 -1.34 2.47 5.21
CA LEU A 219 -0.73 3.81 5.23
C LEU A 219 -1.28 4.66 4.08
N ALA A 220 -1.33 4.11 2.86
CA ALA A 220 -1.89 4.77 1.69
C ALA A 220 -3.36 5.20 1.91
N MET A 221 -4.19 4.35 2.52
CA MET A 221 -5.56 4.72 2.86
C MET A 221 -5.60 5.87 3.88
N ARG A 222 -4.76 5.85 4.92
CA ARG A 222 -4.69 6.92 5.94
C ARG A 222 -4.24 8.25 5.35
N GLU A 223 -3.27 8.23 4.45
CA GLU A 223 -2.81 9.41 3.70
C GLU A 223 -3.96 10.00 2.89
N GLY A 224 -4.71 9.16 2.18
CA GLY A 224 -5.89 9.61 1.43
C GLY A 224 -6.97 10.24 2.32
N ILE A 225 -7.29 9.61 3.46
CA ILE A 225 -8.21 10.17 4.45
C ILE A 225 -7.72 11.54 4.93
N TYR A 226 -6.44 11.64 5.27
CA TYR A 226 -5.84 12.87 5.76
C TYR A 226 -5.94 14.00 4.72
N VAL A 227 -5.52 13.76 3.47
CA VAL A 227 -5.59 14.77 2.41
C VAL A 227 -7.05 15.16 2.11
N GLY A 228 -7.97 14.20 2.09
CA GLY A 228 -9.40 14.49 1.92
C GLY A 228 -9.96 15.40 3.02
N LYS A 229 -9.59 15.15 4.29
CA LYS A 229 -9.97 15.98 5.43
C LYS A 229 -9.29 17.36 5.40
N LEU A 230 -8.01 17.41 5.03
CA LEU A 230 -7.23 18.64 4.94
C LEU A 230 -7.83 19.59 3.89
N LEU A 231 -8.08 19.09 2.69
CA LEU A 231 -8.74 19.84 1.61
C LEU A 231 -10.16 20.27 1.97
N SER A 232 -10.84 19.49 2.81
CA SER A 232 -12.16 19.82 3.36
C SER A 232 -12.12 20.76 4.56
N LYS A 233 -10.93 21.24 4.97
CA LYS A 233 -10.72 22.08 6.17
C LYS A 233 -11.23 21.44 7.47
N LYS A 234 -11.25 20.10 7.54
CA LYS A 234 -11.64 19.31 8.73
C LYS A 234 -10.47 19.03 9.66
N VAL A 235 -9.25 19.18 9.16
CA VAL A 235 -7.97 19.07 9.89
C VAL A 235 -7.03 20.15 9.36
N ASN A 236 -6.06 20.57 10.15
CA ASN A 236 -5.00 21.51 9.74
C ASN A 236 -3.61 21.12 10.27
N GLU A 237 -3.56 20.16 11.19
CA GLU A 237 -2.35 19.56 11.73
C GLU A 237 -1.58 18.75 10.68
N SER A 238 -0.29 18.54 10.93
CA SER A 238 0.58 17.68 10.14
C SER A 238 0.10 16.23 10.14
N PHE A 239 0.33 15.52 9.03
CA PHE A 239 0.09 14.08 8.94
C PHE A 239 0.99 13.34 9.92
N LYS A 240 0.40 12.43 10.70
CA LYS A 240 1.11 11.58 11.67
C LYS A 240 1.16 10.14 11.13
N PRO A 241 2.24 9.76 10.42
CA PRO A 241 2.37 8.43 9.86
C PRO A 241 2.52 7.37 10.94
N ILE A 242 2.01 6.19 10.64
CA ILE A 242 2.16 4.98 11.46
C ILE A 242 2.24 3.78 10.53
N TYR A 243 3.20 2.91 10.78
CA TYR A 243 3.29 1.62 10.12
C TYR A 243 2.27 0.69 10.77
N ILE A 244 1.28 0.21 10.02
CA ILE A 244 0.36 -0.84 10.45
C ILE A 244 0.34 -1.95 9.41
N ASN A 245 0.68 -3.17 9.83
CA ASN A 245 0.57 -4.33 8.96
C ASN A 245 0.25 -5.61 9.75
N ILE A 246 -0.41 -6.54 9.08
CA ILE A 246 -0.62 -7.90 9.57
C ILE A 246 0.03 -8.85 8.57
N ILE A 247 1.04 -9.60 9.03
CA ILE A 247 1.68 -10.67 8.27
C ILE A 247 1.08 -11.99 8.73
N ASP A 248 0.42 -12.69 7.81
CA ASP A 248 -0.25 -13.98 8.06
C ASP A 248 0.73 -15.12 7.79
N THR A 249 0.91 -16.03 8.75
CA THR A 249 1.78 -17.20 8.55
C THR A 249 1.18 -18.19 7.53
N GLY A 250 -0.11 -18.02 7.22
CA GLY A 250 -0.90 -18.97 6.44
C GLY A 250 -1.37 -20.18 7.26
N ASN A 251 -0.82 -20.41 8.45
CA ASN A 251 -1.12 -21.56 9.31
C ASN A 251 -2.06 -21.20 10.47
N GLY A 252 -2.96 -20.22 10.25
CA GLY A 252 -3.96 -19.81 11.23
C GLY A 252 -3.42 -18.93 12.36
N GLU A 253 -2.22 -18.39 12.22
CA GLU A 253 -1.57 -17.44 13.12
C GLU A 253 -1.03 -16.25 12.34
N ALA A 254 -1.08 -15.05 12.92
CA ALA A 254 -0.51 -13.87 12.28
C ALA A 254 0.14 -12.95 13.30
N ILE A 255 1.05 -12.10 12.82
CA ILE A 255 1.68 -11.03 13.57
C ILE A 255 1.10 -9.69 13.14
N HIS A 256 0.57 -8.94 14.11
CA HIS A 256 0.09 -7.58 13.92
C HIS A 256 1.14 -6.60 14.46
N ILE A 257 1.56 -5.67 13.61
CA ILE A 257 2.62 -4.71 13.87
C ILE A 257 2.02 -3.32 13.80
N ARG A 258 2.32 -2.49 14.81
CA ARG A 258 2.10 -1.04 14.80
C ARG A 258 3.38 -0.35 15.24
N SER A 259 3.93 0.57 14.44
CA SER A 259 5.11 1.33 14.84
C SER A 259 5.13 2.72 14.22
N ASN A 260 5.54 3.73 14.97
CA ASN A 260 5.85 5.05 14.44
C ASN A 260 7.31 5.48 14.70
N LEU A 261 8.18 4.56 15.13
CA LEU A 261 9.62 4.81 15.28
C LEU A 261 10.28 5.44 14.04
N PRO A 262 9.97 5.02 12.80
CA PRO A 262 10.63 5.58 11.61
C PRO A 262 10.38 7.08 11.40
N TRP A 263 9.37 7.61 12.09
CA TRP A 263 8.97 9.01 12.03
C TRP A 263 9.12 9.69 13.40
N SER A 264 10.17 9.32 14.12
CA SER A 264 10.56 9.91 15.43
C SER A 264 9.51 9.78 16.54
N GLY A 265 8.57 8.85 16.39
CA GLY A 265 7.65 8.48 17.46
C GLY A 265 8.25 7.46 18.43
N ASN A 266 7.46 7.01 19.40
CA ASN A 266 7.87 6.05 20.44
C ASN A 266 6.97 4.80 20.52
N LEU A 267 5.96 4.69 19.65
CA LEU A 267 5.04 3.57 19.61
C LEU A 267 5.71 2.39 18.92
N VAL A 268 5.81 1.27 19.63
CA VAL A 268 6.12 -0.05 19.08
C VAL A 268 5.15 -1.05 19.70
N SER A 269 4.34 -1.71 18.87
CA SER A 269 3.42 -2.75 19.31
C SER A 269 3.49 -3.93 18.36
N VAL A 270 3.70 -5.11 18.93
CA VAL A 270 3.71 -6.37 18.21
C VAL A 270 2.83 -7.38 18.95
N LYS A 271 1.90 -8.00 18.23
CA LYS A 271 0.98 -9.01 18.79
C LYS A 271 0.87 -10.20 17.85
N VAL A 272 1.26 -11.37 18.33
CA VAL A 272 1.15 -12.65 17.61
C VAL A 272 -0.04 -13.42 18.16
N SER A 273 -0.95 -13.89 17.30
CA SER A 273 -2.06 -14.76 17.73
C SER A 273 -2.91 -15.25 16.54
N LYS A 274 -3.72 -16.28 16.80
CA LYS A 274 -4.71 -16.79 15.83
C LYS A 274 -5.77 -15.75 15.44
N ILE A 275 -6.22 -14.96 16.41
CA ILE A 275 -7.23 -13.89 16.16
C ILE A 275 -6.73 -12.87 15.12
N ARG A 276 -5.42 -12.61 15.04
CA ARG A 276 -4.86 -11.69 14.03
C ARG A 276 -4.96 -12.25 12.61
N SER A 277 -4.85 -13.57 12.43
CA SER A 277 -5.09 -14.20 11.13
C SER A 277 -6.56 -14.01 10.72
N ILE A 278 -7.50 -14.19 11.66
CA ILE A 278 -8.93 -13.92 11.42
C ILE A 278 -9.18 -12.45 11.06
N MET A 279 -8.55 -11.52 11.79
CA MET A 279 -8.63 -10.09 11.48
C MET A 279 -8.15 -9.76 10.07
N LYS A 280 -7.04 -10.39 9.60
CA LYS A 280 -6.56 -10.22 8.23
C LYS A 280 -7.63 -10.59 7.20
N ARG A 281 -8.34 -11.70 7.43
CA ARG A 281 -9.46 -12.17 6.57
C ARG A 281 -10.65 -11.24 6.60
N PHE A 282 -10.96 -10.73 7.79
CA PHE A 282 -12.00 -9.72 7.94
C PHE A 282 -11.66 -8.47 7.13
N ILE A 283 -10.43 -7.96 7.25
CA ILE A 283 -9.96 -6.76 6.52
C ILE A 283 -10.04 -6.96 5.00
N GLU A 284 -9.59 -8.13 4.51
CA GLU A 284 -9.68 -8.51 3.09
C GLU A 284 -11.12 -8.40 2.56
N ARG A 285 -12.08 -8.98 3.26
CA ARG A 285 -13.49 -8.94 2.86
C ARG A 285 -14.08 -7.55 3.02
N TYR A 286 -13.76 -6.88 4.13
CA TYR A 286 -14.28 -5.56 4.47
C TYR A 286 -13.91 -4.55 3.38
N TYR A 287 -12.66 -4.46 2.96
CA TYR A 287 -12.27 -3.48 1.93
C TYR A 287 -12.86 -3.79 0.56
N ILE A 288 -13.08 -5.05 0.21
CA ILE A 288 -13.78 -5.41 -1.03
C ILE A 288 -15.25 -4.99 -0.97
N ILE A 289 -15.96 -5.29 0.12
CA ILE A 289 -17.37 -4.90 0.32
C ILE A 289 -17.52 -3.38 0.34
N ARG A 290 -16.58 -2.70 0.99
CA ARG A 290 -16.54 -1.23 1.11
C ARG A 290 -15.90 -0.53 -0.08
N LYS A 291 -15.58 -1.27 -1.15
CA LYS A 291 -15.03 -0.72 -2.39
C LYS A 291 -13.78 0.15 -2.16
N GLY A 292 -12.90 -0.31 -1.27
CA GLY A 292 -11.66 0.37 -0.90
C GLY A 292 -11.79 1.42 0.21
N LYS A 293 -13.01 1.75 0.68
CA LYS A 293 -13.19 2.71 1.78
C LYS A 293 -12.70 2.15 3.11
N MET A 294 -11.76 2.85 3.75
CA MET A 294 -11.21 2.45 5.05
C MET A 294 -12.27 2.50 6.16
N GLY A 295 -13.06 3.59 6.20
CA GLY A 295 -14.21 3.72 7.10
C GLY A 295 -13.82 3.56 8.57
N ILE A 296 -14.54 2.72 9.32
CA ILE A 296 -14.34 2.56 10.77
C ILE A 296 -12.94 2.06 11.16
N LEU A 297 -12.24 1.37 10.23
CA LEU A 297 -10.90 0.85 10.49
C LEU A 297 -9.85 1.96 10.67
N TYR A 298 -10.15 3.19 10.26
CA TYR A 298 -9.30 4.35 10.52
C TYR A 298 -9.11 4.64 12.02
N TYR A 299 -10.09 4.26 12.85
CA TYR A 299 -10.11 4.57 14.28
C TYR A 299 -9.59 3.44 15.18
N LEU A 300 -9.20 2.30 14.60
CA LEU A 300 -8.68 1.11 15.31
C LEU A 300 -7.14 1.10 15.28
#